data_AF-A0A926BYG7-F1
#
_entry.id   AF-A0A926BYG7-F1
#
_cell.length_a   1.000
_cell.length_b   1.000
_cell.length_c   1.000
_cell.angle_alpha   90.00
_cell.angle_beta   90.00
_cell.angle_gamma   90.00
#
_symmetry.space_group_name_H-M   'P 1'
#
loop_
_entity.id
_entity.type
_entity.pdbx_description
1 polymer ?
#
loop_
_entity_poly.entity_id
_entity_poly.type
_entity_poly.pdbx_seq_one_letter_code
_entity_poly.pdbx_strand_id
1 'polypeptide(L)'
;VINEDRLLALTMKNGRITLPHGLSYRVLVLPDHKVLSLAALTKIVDLVQKGAVVIGPKPETTASLVGGPASEVKRKTIADALWGDASQPSGERKLGLGRVAWGKTAREVLLADGVKPDAQLVSTGASANPGQVFDYLHKTGKGTGSLDYYFVSNQNKDAATLTATFRVSGKLPELWNPVTGETRPATAYQQADGQTTVPLELTPYGSVFVIFRKVIPATQQGTTAGNYPVTLPVQTLTGPWQVEFDPNWTAGSPATLTFDPLVSWTQRPEEGIKFYSGKATYRKTFDVDTVGRSALAFLDLGTVQDVGVARVRLNGKNLGIVWCPPFRVPVSGLLKPTGNRLEIEVVNSWRNRLVGDRGKPASERLTKTNITIRPDWQLLPSGLMGPVQILVATPP
;
A
#
# COMPACT_ATOMS: atom_id res chain seq x y z
N VAL A 1 7.44 12.92 13.42
CA VAL A 1 8.55 13.44 14.24
C VAL A 1 8.43 14.96 14.29
N ILE A 2 8.62 15.58 15.46
CA ILE A 2 8.64 17.05 15.60
C ILE A 2 10.05 17.48 16.00
N ASN A 3 10.54 18.61 15.50
CA ASN A 3 11.79 19.21 15.95
C ASN A 3 11.55 20.15 17.15
N GLU A 4 12.62 20.71 17.71
CA GLU A 4 12.54 21.59 18.87
C GLU A 4 11.69 22.84 18.62
N ASP A 5 11.83 23.50 17.47
CA ASP A 5 11.02 24.68 17.14
C ASP A 5 9.51 24.39 17.21
N ARG A 6 9.10 23.23 16.72
CA ARG A 6 7.69 22.79 16.77
C ARG A 6 7.28 22.34 18.17
N LEU A 7 8.18 21.75 18.95
CA LEU A 7 7.95 21.42 20.37
C LEU A 7 7.61 22.69 21.16
N LEU A 8 8.37 23.78 20.96
CA LEU A 8 8.16 25.05 21.66
C LEU A 8 6.80 25.68 21.34
N ALA A 9 6.27 25.43 20.14
CA ALA A 9 4.95 25.89 19.71
C ALA A 9 3.76 25.04 20.22
N LEU A 10 4.01 23.93 20.92
CA LEU A 10 2.93 23.06 21.41
C LEU A 10 2.09 23.72 22.49
N THR A 11 0.81 23.41 22.50
CA THR A 11 -0.15 23.86 23.53
C THR A 11 -1.05 22.71 23.96
N MET A 12 -1.74 22.87 25.09
CA MET A 12 -2.78 21.94 25.51
C MET A 12 -4.15 22.52 25.16
N LYS A 13 -4.97 21.76 24.43
CA LYS A 13 -6.36 22.10 24.12
C LYS A 13 -7.23 20.83 24.20
N ASN A 14 -8.31 20.89 24.98
CA ASN A 14 -9.26 19.79 25.16
C ASN A 14 -8.58 18.44 25.52
N GLY A 15 -7.61 18.48 26.44
CA GLY A 15 -6.86 17.29 26.87
C GLY A 15 -5.91 16.71 25.81
N ARG A 16 -5.57 17.48 24.77
CA ARG A 16 -4.66 17.07 23.69
C ARG A 16 -3.54 18.07 23.49
N ILE A 17 -2.41 17.56 23.03
CA ILE A 17 -1.23 18.34 22.65
C ILE A 17 -1.43 18.82 21.22
N THR A 18 -1.56 20.13 21.00
CA THR A 18 -1.91 20.71 19.70
C THR A 18 -0.84 21.64 19.15
N LEU A 19 -0.69 21.61 17.82
CA LEU A 19 0.02 22.64 17.05
C LEU A 19 -0.99 23.68 16.53
N PRO A 20 -0.57 24.95 16.32
CA PRO A 20 -1.44 26.00 15.78
C PRO A 20 -2.12 25.64 14.46
N HIS A 21 -1.50 24.79 13.64
CA HIS A 21 -1.99 24.39 12.31
C HIS A 21 -2.88 23.14 12.33
N GLY A 22 -3.39 22.73 13.50
CA GLY A 22 -4.48 21.74 13.62
C GLY A 22 -4.06 20.30 13.93
N LEU A 23 -2.76 19.98 13.94
CA LEU A 23 -2.29 18.65 14.38
C LEU A 23 -2.52 18.48 15.89
N SER A 24 -2.96 17.29 16.29
CA SER A 24 -3.38 17.02 17.66
C SER A 24 -3.01 15.63 18.14
N TYR A 25 -2.21 15.55 19.20
CA TYR A 25 -1.61 14.33 19.74
C TYR A 25 -2.15 14.03 21.14
N ARG A 26 -2.15 12.74 21.52
CA ARG A 26 -2.47 12.31 22.90
C ARG A 26 -1.23 12.28 23.79
N VAL A 27 -0.09 11.91 23.22
CA VAL A 27 1.17 11.74 23.95
C VAL A 27 2.29 12.45 23.21
N LEU A 28 3.28 12.93 23.94
CA LEU A 28 4.55 13.42 23.42
C LEU A 28 5.64 12.41 23.76
N VAL A 29 6.26 11.81 22.76
CA VAL A 29 7.39 10.90 22.94
C VAL A 29 8.69 11.67 22.75
N LEU A 30 9.56 11.65 23.75
CA LEU A 30 10.88 12.23 23.70
C LEU A 30 11.85 11.28 22.99
N PRO A 31 12.96 11.79 22.45
CA PRO A 31 14.01 10.94 21.90
C PRO A 31 14.50 9.91 22.92
N ASP A 32 14.93 8.74 22.45
CA ASP A 32 15.45 7.66 23.31
C ASP A 32 16.90 7.92 23.81
N HIS A 33 17.34 9.18 23.75
CA HIS A 33 18.62 9.61 24.29
C HIS A 33 18.40 10.57 25.46
N LYS A 34 19.27 10.52 26.47
CA LYS A 34 19.14 11.32 27.70
C LYS A 34 19.67 12.76 27.55
N VAL A 35 19.53 13.33 26.36
CA VAL A 35 19.99 14.67 26.00
C VAL A 35 18.80 15.53 25.58
N LEU A 36 18.55 16.63 26.29
CA LEU A 36 17.49 17.59 25.96
C LEU A 36 17.92 19.01 26.30
N SER A 37 17.60 19.97 25.42
CA SER A 37 17.86 21.38 25.72
C SER A 37 17.05 21.85 26.94
N LEU A 38 17.53 22.90 27.60
CA LEU A 38 16.81 23.50 28.72
C LEU A 38 15.48 24.14 28.28
N ALA A 39 15.40 24.67 27.06
CA ALA A 39 14.19 25.26 26.49
C ALA A 39 13.11 24.18 26.29
N ALA A 40 13.47 23.05 25.66
CA ALA A 40 12.60 21.89 25.49
C ALA A 40 12.12 21.35 26.84
N LEU A 41 13.02 21.21 27.80
CA LEU A 41 12.68 20.71 29.14
C LEU A 41 11.73 21.64 29.89
N THR A 42 11.95 22.96 29.80
CA THR A 42 11.03 23.96 30.38
C THR A 42 9.65 23.89 29.71
N LYS A 43 9.61 23.70 28.39
CA LYS A 43 8.34 23.52 27.67
C LYS A 43 7.61 22.25 28.08
N ILE A 44 8.33 21.16 28.32
CA ILE A 44 7.76 19.90 28.82
C ILE A 44 7.08 20.12 30.18
N VAL A 45 7.69 20.89 31.10
CA VAL A 45 7.05 21.24 32.38
C VAL A 45 5.71 21.93 32.17
N ASP A 46 5.66 22.96 31.32
CA ASP A 46 4.44 23.69 30.98
C ASP A 46 3.34 22.76 30.44
N LEU A 47 3.71 21.87 29.51
CA LEU A 47 2.77 20.91 28.91
C LEU A 47 2.25 19.90 29.95
N VAL A 48 3.14 19.32 30.76
CA VAL A 48 2.78 18.33 31.80
C VAL A 48 1.87 18.96 32.85
N GLN A 49 2.18 20.17 33.33
CA GLN A 49 1.31 20.90 34.26
C GLN A 49 -0.11 21.09 33.71
N LYS A 50 -0.23 21.31 32.40
CA LYS A 50 -1.49 21.50 31.67
C LYS A 50 -2.17 20.18 31.22
N GLY A 51 -1.65 19.02 31.59
CA GLY A 51 -2.31 17.74 31.33
C GLY A 51 -1.66 16.86 30.26
N ALA A 52 -0.49 17.23 29.74
CA ALA A 52 0.19 16.39 28.76
C ALA A 52 0.69 15.08 29.37
N VAL A 53 0.64 14.02 28.57
CA VAL A 53 1.33 12.76 28.83
C VAL A 53 2.61 12.75 28.02
N VAL A 54 3.74 12.72 28.73
CA VAL A 54 5.08 12.72 28.12
C VAL A 54 5.74 11.37 28.37
N ILE A 55 6.36 10.81 27.34
CA ILE A 55 6.98 9.48 27.38
C ILE A 55 8.46 9.64 26.99
N GLY A 56 9.38 9.21 27.84
CA GLY A 56 10.80 9.19 27.51
C GLY A 56 11.70 9.13 28.73
N PRO A 57 12.99 8.83 28.51
CA PRO A 57 13.94 8.71 29.60
C PRO A 57 14.20 10.07 30.26
N LYS A 58 14.63 10.02 31.54
CA LYS A 58 15.07 11.20 32.27
C LYS A 58 16.29 11.81 31.58
N PRO A 59 16.28 13.10 31.21
CA PRO A 59 17.46 13.75 30.65
C PRO A 59 18.59 13.83 31.68
N GLU A 60 19.82 13.59 31.24
CA GLU A 60 21.05 13.62 32.04
C GLU A 60 21.94 14.82 31.71
N THR A 61 21.86 15.34 30.49
CA THR A 61 22.67 16.49 30.04
C THR A 61 21.90 17.37 29.05
N THR A 62 22.35 18.61 28.87
CA THR A 62 21.82 19.54 27.87
C THR A 62 22.49 19.38 26.50
N ALA A 63 21.75 19.71 25.44
CA ALA A 63 22.27 19.69 24.07
C ALA A 63 23.14 20.90 23.70
N SER A 64 23.35 21.87 24.62
CA SER A 64 23.91 23.18 24.31
C SER A 64 24.79 23.71 25.45
N LEU A 65 25.83 24.46 25.09
CA LEU A 65 26.69 25.18 26.05
C LEU A 65 26.05 26.49 26.57
N VAL A 66 24.89 26.88 26.02
CA VAL A 66 24.19 28.11 26.43
C VAL A 66 23.83 28.04 27.91
N GLY A 67 24.25 29.05 28.67
CA GLY A 67 24.02 29.16 30.11
C GLY A 67 25.05 28.42 30.99
N GLY A 68 26.03 27.71 30.40
CA GLY A 68 27.15 27.11 31.11
C GLY A 68 26.74 26.18 32.26
N PRO A 69 27.55 26.04 33.34
CA PRO A 69 27.24 25.15 34.46
C PRO A 69 25.87 25.41 35.12
N ALA A 70 25.37 26.64 35.09
CA ALA A 70 24.07 26.98 35.65
C ALA A 70 22.90 26.33 34.90
N SER A 71 23.04 26.11 33.58
CA SER A 71 22.00 25.43 32.79
C SER A 71 21.89 23.96 33.16
N GLU A 72 23.01 23.29 33.47
CA GLU A 72 23.03 21.90 33.94
C GLU A 72 22.40 21.75 35.33
N VAL A 73 22.68 22.68 36.26
CA VAL A 73 22.01 22.71 37.57
C VAL A 73 20.50 22.85 37.40
N LYS A 74 20.06 23.81 36.58
CA LYS A 74 18.63 24.03 36.33
C LYS A 74 17.98 22.84 35.62
N ARG A 75 18.66 22.24 34.65
CA ARG A 75 18.22 21.02 33.97
C ARG A 75 18.05 19.88 34.98
N LYS A 76 19.03 19.64 35.85
CA LYS A 76 18.97 18.62 36.89
C LYS A 76 17.76 18.83 37.79
N THR A 77 17.56 20.05 38.29
CA THR A 77 16.40 20.40 39.14
C THR A 77 15.07 20.08 38.45
N ILE A 78 14.92 20.48 37.18
CA ILE A 78 13.68 20.20 36.44
C ILE A 78 13.51 18.70 36.16
N ALA A 79 14.58 18.01 35.78
CA ALA A 79 14.54 16.57 35.51
C ALA A 79 14.21 15.76 36.78
N ASP A 80 14.78 16.12 37.93
CA ASP A 80 14.47 15.51 39.22
C ASP A 80 13.02 15.79 39.65
N ALA A 81 12.52 17.00 39.38
CA ALA A 81 11.12 17.33 39.65
C ALA A 81 10.15 16.50 38.79
N LEU A 82 10.45 16.32 37.50
CA LEU A 82 9.56 15.63 36.55
C LEU A 82 9.64 14.09 36.63
N TRP A 83 10.85 13.52 36.71
CA TRP A 83 11.05 12.07 36.70
C TRP A 83 11.25 11.49 38.11
N GLY A 84 11.61 12.30 39.10
CA GLY A 84 11.95 11.81 40.44
C GLY A 84 13.29 11.09 40.47
N ASP A 85 13.37 10.09 41.34
CA ASP A 85 14.53 9.21 41.45
C ASP A 85 14.73 8.40 40.16
N ALA A 86 13.65 8.00 39.50
CA ALA A 86 13.64 7.19 38.27
C ALA A 86 14.64 6.01 38.33
N SER A 87 14.73 5.41 39.53
CA SER A 87 15.68 4.35 39.86
C SER A 87 15.34 3.02 39.18
N GLN A 88 14.06 2.83 38.83
CA GLN A 88 13.55 1.67 38.12
C GLN A 88 13.64 1.85 36.58
N PRO A 89 13.91 0.77 35.82
CA PRO A 89 14.01 0.82 34.35
C PRO A 89 12.74 1.36 33.64
N SER A 90 11.58 1.17 34.28
CA SER A 90 10.31 1.72 33.82
C SER A 90 9.52 2.29 34.99
N GLY A 91 8.68 3.28 34.70
CA GLY A 91 7.85 3.91 35.72
C GLY A 91 7.05 5.08 35.16
N GLU A 92 6.29 5.71 36.03
CA GLU A 92 5.56 6.92 35.72
C GLU A 92 5.40 7.80 36.95
N ARG A 93 5.28 9.10 36.73
CA ARG A 93 5.07 10.09 37.77
C ARG A 93 4.04 11.12 37.32
N LYS A 94 2.99 11.29 38.13
CA LYS A 94 1.97 12.31 37.93
C LYS A 94 2.46 13.66 38.45
N LEU A 95 2.28 14.71 37.65
CA LEU A 95 2.66 16.09 38.00
C LEU A 95 1.64 17.07 37.41
N GLY A 96 1.10 17.94 38.26
CA GLY A 96 -0.02 18.80 37.87
C GLY A 96 -1.20 17.98 37.33
N LEU A 97 -1.71 18.36 36.17
CA LEU A 97 -2.80 17.63 35.50
C LEU A 97 -2.30 16.47 34.62
N GLY A 98 -1.00 16.39 34.35
CA GLY A 98 -0.39 15.44 33.43
C GLY A 98 0.52 14.42 34.10
N ARG A 99 1.33 13.74 33.29
CA ARG A 99 2.31 12.76 33.80
C ARG A 99 3.48 12.57 32.84
N VAL A 100 4.58 12.07 33.40
CA VAL A 100 5.73 11.59 32.67
C VAL A 100 5.85 10.08 32.87
N ALA A 101 6.11 9.33 31.81
CA ALA A 101 6.37 7.89 31.83
C ALA A 101 7.72 7.58 31.16
N TRP A 102 8.43 6.56 31.64
CA TRP A 102 9.71 6.12 31.07
C TRP A 102 9.77 4.59 31.02
N GLY A 103 10.61 4.05 30.14
CA GLY A 103 10.71 2.60 29.92
C GLY A 103 9.43 1.96 29.39
N LYS A 104 8.52 2.77 28.82
CA LYS A 104 7.25 2.34 28.22
C LYS A 104 7.13 2.87 26.81
N THR A 105 6.54 2.09 25.93
CA THR A 105 6.18 2.51 24.57
C THR A 105 4.92 3.38 24.57
N ALA A 106 4.74 4.17 23.52
CA ALA A 106 3.49 4.91 23.31
C ALA A 106 2.26 3.98 23.27
N ARG A 107 2.42 2.75 22.75
CA ARG A 107 1.35 1.76 22.69
C ARG A 107 0.90 1.33 24.09
N GLU A 108 1.83 0.97 24.97
CA GLU A 108 1.51 0.54 26.34
C GLU A 108 0.83 1.66 27.13
N VAL A 109 1.35 2.88 27.04
CA VAL A 109 0.78 4.05 27.73
C VAL A 109 -0.63 4.36 27.23
N LEU A 110 -0.85 4.34 25.91
CA LEU A 110 -2.17 4.58 25.33
C LEU A 110 -3.18 3.48 25.70
N LEU A 111 -2.77 2.21 25.69
CA LEU A 111 -3.65 1.10 26.11
C LEU A 111 -4.03 1.19 27.58
N ALA A 112 -3.08 1.53 28.46
CA ALA A 112 -3.35 1.76 29.88
C ALA A 112 -4.34 2.93 30.11
N ASP A 113 -4.35 3.92 29.22
CA ASP A 113 -5.34 5.01 29.19
C ASP A 113 -6.68 4.65 28.53
N GLY A 114 -6.90 3.38 28.18
CA GLY A 114 -8.11 2.93 27.48
C GLY A 114 -8.19 3.34 26.01
N VAL A 115 -7.09 3.85 25.43
CA VAL A 115 -7.03 4.25 24.03
C VAL A 115 -6.63 3.05 23.17
N LYS A 116 -7.64 2.40 22.59
CA LYS A 116 -7.45 1.30 21.63
C LYS A 116 -6.67 1.74 20.39
N PRO A 117 -6.00 0.82 19.66
CA PRO A 117 -5.35 1.12 18.39
C PRO A 117 -6.29 1.81 17.40
N ASP A 118 -5.77 2.74 16.60
CA ASP A 118 -6.57 3.46 15.60
C ASP A 118 -6.96 2.55 14.43
N ALA A 119 -5.99 1.76 13.95
CA ALA A 119 -6.23 0.57 13.17
C ALA A 119 -5.32 -0.57 13.65
N GLN A 120 -5.79 -1.80 13.50
CA GLN A 120 -5.03 -3.03 13.70
C GLN A 120 -5.21 -3.92 12.48
N LEU A 121 -4.11 -4.32 11.86
CA LEU A 121 -4.09 -5.14 10.65
C LEU A 121 -3.43 -6.47 11.01
N VAL A 122 -4.20 -7.56 10.95
CA VAL A 122 -3.72 -8.90 11.33
C VAL A 122 -3.85 -9.81 10.13
N SER A 123 -2.75 -10.42 9.71
CA SER A 123 -2.79 -11.41 8.63
C SER A 123 -3.62 -12.63 9.05
N THR A 124 -4.40 -13.15 8.12
CA THR A 124 -5.31 -14.29 8.33
C THR A 124 -5.30 -15.23 7.13
N GLY A 125 -6.00 -16.37 7.24
CA GLY A 125 -6.18 -17.31 6.13
C GLY A 125 -4.95 -18.18 5.84
N ALA A 126 -5.00 -18.92 4.73
CA ALA A 126 -3.94 -19.84 4.31
C ALA A 126 -2.60 -19.14 4.02
N SER A 127 -2.64 -17.84 3.74
CA SER A 127 -1.47 -17.00 3.49
C SER A 127 -0.97 -16.26 4.73
N ALA A 128 -1.49 -16.58 5.93
CA ALA A 128 -1.11 -15.93 7.17
C ALA A 128 0.37 -16.16 7.48
N ASN A 129 1.12 -15.07 7.58
CA ASN A 129 2.53 -15.12 7.95
C ASN A 129 2.84 -13.94 8.90
N PRO A 130 3.45 -14.18 10.09
CA PRO A 130 3.90 -13.12 10.99
C PRO A 130 4.85 -12.10 10.36
N GLY A 131 5.57 -12.48 9.30
CA GLY A 131 6.47 -11.59 8.56
C GLY A 131 5.80 -10.65 7.56
N GLN A 132 4.48 -10.78 7.34
CA GLN A 132 3.77 -9.88 6.45
C GLN A 132 3.61 -8.49 7.06
N VAL A 133 3.97 -7.48 6.28
CA VAL A 133 3.88 -6.08 6.68
C VAL A 133 2.70 -5.42 5.97
N PHE A 134 1.87 -4.74 6.75
CA PHE A 134 0.81 -3.88 6.26
C PHE A 134 0.99 -2.49 6.84
N ASP A 135 0.62 -1.48 6.07
CA ASP A 135 0.66 -0.09 6.53
C ASP A 135 -0.68 0.60 6.30
N TYR A 136 -0.96 1.63 7.11
CA TYR A 136 -2.15 2.45 6.94
C TYR A 136 -1.93 3.93 7.20
N LEU A 137 -2.77 4.73 6.55
CA LEU A 137 -2.94 6.14 6.84
C LEU A 137 -4.41 6.40 7.17
N HIS A 138 -4.65 7.16 8.24
CA HIS A 138 -5.98 7.60 8.62
C HIS A 138 -6.11 9.12 8.47
N LYS A 139 -7.17 9.57 7.79
CA LYS A 139 -7.58 10.98 7.72
C LYS A 139 -9.05 11.12 8.08
N THR A 140 -9.35 12.20 8.78
CA THR A 140 -10.72 12.64 9.06
C THR A 140 -11.08 13.83 8.18
N GLY A 141 -12.20 13.78 7.47
CA GLY A 141 -12.74 14.86 6.65
C GLY A 141 -13.74 15.76 7.38
N LYS A 142 -14.00 16.95 6.81
CA LYS A 142 -15.14 17.80 7.17
C LYS A 142 -16.28 17.58 6.17
N GLY A 143 -17.49 17.27 6.65
CA GLY A 143 -18.69 17.02 5.84
C GLY A 143 -19.94 16.90 6.73
N THR A 144 -21.09 16.53 6.15
CA THR A 144 -22.32 16.19 6.90
C THR A 144 -22.12 14.88 7.67
N GLY A 145 -21.55 14.99 8.87
CA GLY A 145 -21.07 13.87 9.70
C GLY A 145 -19.54 13.80 9.77
N SER A 146 -19.00 13.11 10.78
CA SER A 146 -17.57 12.77 10.76
C SER A 146 -17.32 11.77 9.63
N LEU A 147 -16.20 11.92 8.95
CA LEU A 147 -15.86 11.13 7.77
C LEU A 147 -14.45 10.61 7.98
N ASP A 148 -14.31 9.30 8.00
CA ASP A 148 -13.03 8.62 8.28
C ASP A 148 -12.58 7.88 7.01
N TYR A 149 -11.35 8.15 6.57
CA TYR A 149 -10.70 7.52 5.44
C TYR A 149 -9.47 6.78 5.93
N TYR A 150 -9.48 5.45 5.84
CA TYR A 150 -8.29 4.64 6.03
C TYR A 150 -7.76 4.18 4.68
N PHE A 151 -6.51 4.50 4.37
CA PHE A 151 -5.79 3.89 3.26
C PHE A 151 -5.00 2.71 3.82
N VAL A 152 -5.30 1.49 3.40
CA VAL A 152 -4.63 0.26 3.84
C VAL A 152 -3.83 -0.32 2.68
N SER A 153 -2.58 -0.68 2.92
CA SER A 153 -1.66 -1.16 1.90
C SER A 153 -0.93 -2.43 2.31
N ASN A 154 -0.84 -3.36 1.37
CA ASN A 154 0.01 -4.53 1.46
C ASN A 154 1.43 -4.13 1.07
N GLN A 155 2.41 -4.30 1.96
CA GLN A 155 3.82 -4.00 1.67
C GLN A 155 4.58 -5.24 1.16
N ASN A 156 3.86 -6.35 0.95
CA ASN A 156 4.43 -7.64 0.58
C ASN A 156 4.32 -7.88 -0.93
N LYS A 157 5.28 -8.64 -1.46
CA LYS A 157 5.31 -9.12 -2.85
C LYS A 157 4.24 -10.16 -3.18
N ASP A 158 3.60 -10.72 -2.15
CA ASP A 158 2.61 -11.78 -2.26
C ASP A 158 1.23 -11.22 -1.88
N ALA A 159 0.17 -11.81 -2.45
CA ALA A 159 -1.19 -11.50 -2.04
C ALA A 159 -1.41 -11.88 -0.57
N ALA A 160 -2.30 -11.15 0.09
CA ALA A 160 -2.57 -11.36 1.50
C ALA A 160 -4.04 -11.15 1.83
N THR A 161 -4.54 -12.00 2.73
CA THR A 161 -5.82 -11.80 3.39
C THR A 161 -5.58 -11.33 4.82
N LEU A 162 -6.30 -10.30 5.26
CA LEU A 162 -6.14 -9.74 6.60
C LEU A 162 -7.48 -9.38 7.23
N THR A 163 -7.49 -9.36 8.55
CA THR A 163 -8.53 -8.73 9.35
C THR A 163 -8.09 -7.32 9.74
N ALA A 164 -8.85 -6.31 9.30
CA ALA A 164 -8.58 -4.91 9.60
C ALA A 164 -9.60 -4.35 10.59
N THR A 165 -9.16 -4.00 11.79
CA THR A 165 -10.00 -3.43 12.86
C THR A 165 -9.73 -1.94 13.00
N PHE A 166 -10.74 -1.12 12.79
CA PHE A 166 -10.68 0.35 12.83
C PHE A 166 -11.38 0.88 14.07
N ARG A 167 -10.85 1.94 14.69
CA ARG A 167 -11.48 2.62 15.83
C ARG A 167 -12.60 3.57 15.39
N VAL A 168 -13.57 3.00 14.68
CA VAL A 168 -14.79 3.63 14.18
C VAL A 168 -15.95 2.67 14.42
N SER A 169 -17.13 3.18 14.78
CA SER A 169 -18.37 2.42 14.88
C SER A 169 -19.57 3.31 14.53
N GLY A 170 -20.74 2.70 14.34
CA GLY A 170 -21.97 3.37 13.93
C GLY A 170 -21.94 3.86 12.47
N LYS A 171 -21.08 3.29 11.63
CA LYS A 171 -20.94 3.68 10.22
C LYS A 171 -20.68 2.46 9.34
N LEU A 172 -21.32 2.43 8.18
CA LEU A 172 -21.14 1.39 7.18
C LEU A 172 -19.76 1.53 6.53
N PRO A 173 -18.88 0.53 6.63
CA PRO A 173 -17.63 0.51 5.87
C PRO A 173 -17.91 0.40 4.37
N GLU A 174 -17.20 1.19 3.57
CA GLU A 174 -17.17 1.10 2.10
C GLU A 174 -15.73 0.79 1.66
N LEU A 175 -15.59 -0.09 0.66
CA LEU A 175 -14.33 -0.45 0.05
C LEU A 175 -14.19 0.26 -1.29
N TRP A 176 -13.18 1.10 -1.40
CA TRP A 176 -12.92 1.94 -2.56
C TRP A 176 -11.57 1.53 -3.17
N ASN A 177 -11.60 1.07 -4.43
CA ASN A 177 -10.43 0.61 -5.15
C ASN A 177 -9.73 1.80 -5.83
N PRO A 178 -8.49 2.16 -5.44
CA PRO A 178 -7.79 3.31 -6.01
C PRO A 178 -7.31 3.10 -7.45
N VAL A 179 -7.22 1.85 -7.91
CA VAL A 179 -6.79 1.52 -9.28
C VAL A 179 -7.94 1.65 -10.27
N THR A 180 -9.13 1.16 -9.90
CA THR A 180 -10.30 1.11 -10.80
C THR A 180 -11.30 2.26 -10.58
N GLY A 181 -11.25 2.92 -9.41
CA GLY A 181 -12.27 3.88 -8.98
C GLY A 181 -13.59 3.24 -8.53
N GLU A 182 -13.67 1.90 -8.51
CA GLU A 182 -14.85 1.19 -8.01
C GLU A 182 -15.06 1.46 -6.53
N THR A 183 -16.31 1.72 -6.14
CA THR A 183 -16.72 1.91 -4.75
C THR A 183 -17.90 1.00 -4.45
N ARG A 184 -17.87 0.35 -3.28
CA ARG A 184 -18.94 -0.54 -2.84
C ARG A 184 -19.02 -0.61 -1.32
N PRO A 185 -20.20 -0.86 -0.74
CA PRO A 185 -20.30 -1.19 0.68
C PRO A 185 -19.57 -2.52 0.96
N ALA A 186 -18.94 -2.63 2.12
CA ALA A 186 -18.53 -3.92 2.66
C ALA A 186 -19.78 -4.63 3.21
N THR A 187 -19.94 -5.89 2.84
CA THR A 187 -21.05 -6.75 3.26
C THR A 187 -20.63 -7.68 4.40
N ALA A 188 -19.33 -7.94 4.55
CA ALA A 188 -18.74 -8.60 5.72
C ALA A 188 -18.05 -7.56 6.59
N TYR A 189 -18.55 -7.37 7.81
CA TYR A 189 -17.92 -6.57 8.86
C TYR A 189 -18.55 -6.92 10.21
N GLN A 190 -17.82 -6.61 11.28
CA GLN A 190 -18.31 -6.73 12.65
C GLN A 190 -18.08 -5.44 13.43
N GLN A 191 -19.08 -4.99 14.19
CA GLN A 191 -18.99 -3.85 15.09
C GLN A 191 -19.03 -4.34 16.54
N ALA A 192 -18.02 -3.96 17.33
CA ALA A 192 -17.94 -4.24 18.75
C ALA A 192 -17.06 -3.20 19.46
N ASP A 193 -17.45 -2.81 20.68
CA ASP A 193 -16.66 -1.97 21.58
C ASP A 193 -16.02 -0.71 20.96
N GLY A 194 -16.80 0.00 20.13
CA GLY A 194 -16.36 1.23 19.46
C GLY A 194 -15.45 1.02 18.25
N GLN A 195 -15.31 -0.21 17.77
CA GLN A 195 -14.49 -0.58 16.62
C GLN A 195 -15.31 -1.31 15.56
N THR A 196 -14.81 -1.26 14.32
CA THR A 196 -15.36 -2.00 13.17
C THR A 196 -14.25 -2.84 12.56
N THR A 197 -14.49 -4.15 12.47
CA THR A 197 -13.59 -5.13 11.89
C THR A 197 -14.07 -5.52 10.50
N VAL A 198 -13.18 -5.44 9.51
CA VAL A 198 -13.47 -5.71 8.09
C VAL A 198 -12.44 -6.72 7.56
N PRO A 199 -12.84 -7.90 7.05
CA PRO A 199 -11.96 -8.79 6.33
C PRO A 199 -11.61 -8.19 4.96
N LEU A 200 -10.32 -8.13 4.66
CA LEU A 200 -9.75 -7.55 3.45
C LEU A 200 -8.89 -8.57 2.70
N GLU A 201 -8.91 -8.49 1.38
CA GLU A 201 -7.99 -9.17 0.48
C GLU A 201 -7.22 -8.12 -0.33
N LEU A 202 -5.89 -8.21 -0.30
CA LEU A 202 -5.00 -7.29 -0.99
C LEU A 202 -4.06 -8.08 -1.91
N THR A 203 -3.94 -7.60 -3.14
CA THR A 203 -2.98 -8.13 -4.11
C THR A 203 -1.54 -7.78 -3.71
N PRO A 204 -0.50 -8.37 -4.36
CA PRO A 204 0.89 -7.93 -4.20
C PRO A 204 1.03 -6.42 -4.31
N TYR A 205 1.59 -5.79 -3.29
CA TYR A 205 1.72 -4.33 -3.20
C TYR A 205 0.40 -3.54 -3.38
N GLY A 206 -0.74 -4.23 -3.24
CA GLY A 206 -2.07 -3.69 -3.45
C GLY A 206 -2.54 -2.82 -2.29
N SER A 207 -3.55 -2.01 -2.53
CA SER A 207 -4.13 -1.14 -1.53
C SER A 207 -5.62 -0.94 -1.71
N VAL A 208 -6.28 -0.52 -0.64
CA VAL A 208 -7.71 -0.21 -0.60
C VAL A 208 -7.95 0.98 0.32
N PHE A 209 -8.95 1.78 -0.02
CA PHE A 209 -9.52 2.75 0.91
C PHE A 209 -10.71 2.12 1.64
N VAL A 210 -10.70 2.17 2.97
CA VAL A 210 -11.85 1.82 3.82
C VAL A 210 -12.47 3.10 4.35
N ILE A 211 -13.68 3.40 3.87
CA ILE A 211 -14.36 4.68 4.11
C ILE A 211 -15.54 4.49 5.06
N PHE A 212 -15.64 5.36 6.05
CA PHE A 212 -16.77 5.40 6.99
C PHE A 212 -17.47 6.76 6.91
N ARG A 213 -18.61 6.79 6.21
CA ARG A 213 -19.39 8.02 6.00
C ARG A 213 -20.88 7.87 6.30
N LYS A 214 -21.47 6.73 5.94
CA LYS A 214 -22.91 6.48 6.08
C LYS A 214 -23.19 5.95 7.48
N VAL A 215 -23.98 6.68 8.26
CA VAL A 215 -24.38 6.28 9.63
C VAL A 215 -25.28 5.04 9.58
N ILE A 216 -25.02 4.09 10.46
CA ILE A 216 -25.83 2.89 10.74
C ILE A 216 -25.87 2.63 12.26
N PRO A 217 -26.81 1.85 12.79
CA PRO A 217 -26.76 1.43 14.19
C PRO A 217 -25.44 0.73 14.51
N ALA A 218 -24.85 1.02 15.68
CA ALA A 218 -23.64 0.34 16.15
C ALA A 218 -23.85 -1.16 16.44
N THR A 219 -25.11 -1.60 16.50
CA THR A 219 -25.50 -3.02 16.62
C THR A 219 -25.63 -3.73 15.29
N GLN A 220 -25.67 -3.00 14.16
CA GLN A 220 -25.80 -3.59 12.83
C GLN A 220 -24.49 -4.32 12.46
N GLN A 221 -24.62 -5.54 11.92
CA GLN A 221 -23.49 -6.37 11.50
C GLN A 221 -23.53 -6.61 9.98
N GLY A 222 -22.40 -7.05 9.43
CA GLY A 222 -22.36 -7.59 8.08
C GLY A 222 -23.18 -8.87 7.93
N THR A 223 -23.59 -9.18 6.70
CA THR A 223 -24.46 -10.31 6.37
C THR A 223 -23.76 -11.41 5.59
N THR A 224 -22.52 -11.18 5.14
CA THR A 224 -21.72 -12.16 4.38
C THR A 224 -20.46 -12.57 5.12
N ALA A 225 -19.84 -13.68 4.71
CA ALA A 225 -18.59 -14.15 5.29
C ALA A 225 -17.37 -13.39 4.75
N GLY A 226 -17.40 -13.00 3.47
CA GLY A 226 -16.33 -12.29 2.79
C GLY A 226 -16.78 -10.98 2.16
N ASN A 227 -15.79 -10.21 1.68
CA ASN A 227 -16.03 -9.00 0.91
C ASN A 227 -15.62 -9.14 -0.56
N TYR A 228 -15.03 -10.24 -1.00
CA TYR A 228 -14.43 -10.36 -2.33
C TYR A 228 -15.00 -11.57 -3.06
N PRO A 229 -15.33 -11.45 -4.35
CA PRO A 229 -15.90 -12.55 -5.08
C PRO A 229 -14.87 -13.67 -5.28
N VAL A 230 -15.33 -14.91 -5.21
CA VAL A 230 -14.49 -16.06 -5.54
C VAL A 230 -14.47 -16.23 -7.06
N THR A 231 -13.28 -16.18 -7.65
CA THR A 231 -13.09 -16.35 -9.10
C THR A 231 -12.57 -17.73 -9.43
N LEU A 232 -13.21 -18.39 -10.41
CA LEU A 232 -12.83 -19.71 -10.90
C LEU A 232 -12.50 -19.63 -12.40
N PRO A 233 -11.38 -20.24 -12.85
CA PRO A 233 -11.08 -20.34 -14.26
C PRO A 233 -12.05 -21.30 -14.95
N VAL A 234 -12.67 -20.83 -16.03
CA VAL A 234 -13.57 -21.65 -16.85
C VAL A 234 -12.94 -22.02 -18.19
N GLN A 235 -11.94 -21.26 -18.64
CA GLN A 235 -11.19 -21.55 -19.86
C GLN A 235 -9.81 -20.90 -19.82
N THR A 236 -8.78 -21.64 -20.25
CA THR A 236 -7.45 -21.10 -20.53
C THR A 236 -7.29 -20.95 -22.05
N LEU A 237 -6.82 -19.79 -22.51
CA LEU A 237 -6.64 -19.50 -23.93
C LEU A 237 -5.30 -20.03 -24.44
N THR A 238 -5.22 -21.34 -24.66
CA THR A 238 -4.03 -22.07 -25.13
C THR A 238 -3.83 -21.97 -26.66
N GLY A 239 -2.72 -22.53 -27.15
CA GLY A 239 -2.37 -22.56 -28.57
C GLY A 239 -1.82 -21.24 -29.09
N PRO A 240 -1.78 -21.04 -30.42
CA PRO A 240 -0.98 -19.99 -31.03
C PRO A 240 -1.55 -18.59 -30.79
N TRP A 241 -0.62 -17.64 -30.65
CA TRP A 241 -0.86 -16.20 -30.61
C TRP A 241 -0.06 -15.53 -31.72
N GLN A 242 -0.67 -14.59 -32.44
CA GLN A 242 0.07 -13.72 -33.34
C GLN A 242 0.61 -12.53 -32.55
N VAL A 243 1.91 -12.26 -32.65
CA VAL A 243 2.59 -11.20 -31.91
C VAL A 243 3.28 -10.28 -32.89
N GLU A 244 2.86 -9.02 -32.90
CA GLU A 244 3.42 -7.97 -33.75
C GLU A 244 4.29 -7.02 -32.93
N PHE A 245 5.53 -6.86 -33.36
CA PHE A 245 6.53 -5.95 -32.81
C PHE A 245 6.75 -4.78 -33.77
N ASP A 246 7.29 -3.67 -33.25
CA ASP A 246 7.72 -2.55 -34.10
C ASP A 246 8.88 -3.00 -35.03
N PRO A 247 8.71 -2.93 -36.37
CA PRO A 247 9.70 -3.39 -37.35
C PRO A 247 11.06 -2.67 -37.22
N ASN A 248 11.09 -1.45 -36.67
CA ASN A 248 12.34 -0.71 -36.49
C ASN A 248 13.25 -1.33 -35.42
N TRP A 249 12.71 -2.25 -34.61
CA TRP A 249 13.40 -2.82 -33.44
C TRP A 249 13.64 -4.33 -33.56
N THR A 250 13.21 -4.97 -34.65
CA THR A 250 13.32 -6.43 -34.82
C THR A 250 14.66 -6.89 -35.41
N ALA A 251 15.58 -5.97 -35.70
CA ALA A 251 16.91 -6.27 -36.26
C ALA A 251 16.84 -7.20 -37.49
N GLY A 252 15.91 -6.92 -38.40
CA GLY A 252 15.69 -7.71 -39.62
C GLY A 252 14.83 -8.96 -39.46
N SER A 253 14.42 -9.31 -38.23
CA SER A 253 13.45 -10.39 -38.00
C SER A 253 12.04 -9.96 -38.44
N PRO A 254 11.17 -10.90 -38.85
CA PRO A 254 9.77 -10.57 -39.16
C PRO A 254 9.11 -9.82 -38.01
N ALA A 255 8.39 -8.74 -38.34
CA ALA A 255 7.69 -7.93 -37.35
C ALA A 255 6.52 -8.68 -36.71
N THR A 256 5.94 -9.67 -37.41
CA THR A 256 4.87 -10.53 -36.89
C THR A 256 5.36 -11.97 -36.77
N LEU A 257 5.19 -12.56 -35.59
CA LEU A 257 5.63 -13.90 -35.24
C LEU A 257 4.50 -14.67 -34.53
N THR A 258 4.53 -16.00 -34.63
CA THR A 258 3.63 -16.86 -33.87
C THR A 258 4.29 -17.36 -32.59
N PHE A 259 3.58 -17.20 -31.47
CA PHE A 259 3.97 -17.66 -30.14
C PHE A 259 3.07 -18.83 -29.75
N ASP A 260 3.65 -20.02 -29.62
CA ASP A 260 2.96 -21.23 -29.17
C ASP A 260 3.96 -22.14 -28.43
N PRO A 261 4.03 -22.09 -27.08
CA PRO A 261 3.18 -21.32 -26.16
C PRO A 261 3.60 -19.84 -26.05
N LEU A 262 2.85 -19.07 -25.24
CA LEU A 262 3.28 -17.76 -24.75
C LEU A 262 4.56 -17.94 -23.91
N VAL A 263 5.59 -17.14 -24.22
CA VAL A 263 6.91 -17.18 -23.58
C VAL A 263 7.47 -15.77 -23.42
N SER A 264 8.45 -15.63 -22.53
CA SER A 264 9.18 -14.37 -22.40
C SER A 264 9.90 -14.04 -23.72
N TRP A 265 9.87 -12.77 -24.14
CA TRP A 265 10.61 -12.30 -25.31
C TRP A 265 12.10 -12.65 -25.22
N THR A 266 12.67 -12.65 -24.01
CA THR A 266 14.09 -12.99 -23.77
C THR A 266 14.47 -14.43 -24.08
N GLN A 267 13.49 -15.32 -24.24
CA GLN A 267 13.68 -16.73 -24.61
C GLN A 267 13.56 -16.96 -26.13
N ARG A 268 13.23 -15.92 -26.89
CA ARG A 268 13.07 -15.99 -28.34
C ARG A 268 14.44 -16.07 -29.05
N PRO A 269 14.57 -16.89 -30.11
CA PRO A 269 15.81 -17.01 -30.86
C PRO A 269 16.14 -15.75 -31.68
N GLU A 270 15.13 -14.95 -32.05
CA GLU A 270 15.30 -13.73 -32.83
C GLU A 270 15.98 -12.64 -31.99
N GLU A 271 17.20 -12.20 -32.34
CA GLU A 271 18.00 -11.26 -31.52
C GLU A 271 17.23 -9.95 -31.25
N GLY A 272 16.55 -9.40 -32.26
CA GLY A 272 15.73 -8.21 -32.11
C GLY A 272 14.60 -8.36 -31.09
N ILE A 273 14.03 -9.58 -30.98
CA ILE A 273 12.95 -9.89 -30.03
C ILE A 273 13.51 -10.19 -28.64
N LYS A 274 14.62 -10.94 -28.56
CA LYS A 274 15.32 -11.28 -27.30
C LYS A 274 15.65 -10.04 -26.47
N PHE A 275 16.10 -8.98 -27.15
CA PHE A 275 16.48 -7.70 -26.54
C PHE A 275 15.43 -6.60 -26.77
N TYR A 276 14.19 -6.97 -27.12
CA TYR A 276 13.17 -5.98 -27.46
C TYR A 276 12.80 -5.11 -26.26
N SER A 277 12.72 -3.81 -26.49
CA SER A 277 12.06 -2.87 -25.58
C SER A 277 11.10 -1.99 -26.36
N GLY A 278 9.85 -1.94 -25.92
CA GLY A 278 8.79 -1.23 -26.63
C GLY A 278 7.44 -1.94 -26.51
N LYS A 279 6.59 -1.72 -27.50
CA LYS A 279 5.22 -2.25 -27.56
C LYS A 279 5.16 -3.48 -28.46
N ALA A 280 4.61 -4.58 -27.96
CA ALA A 280 4.20 -5.72 -28.77
C ALA A 280 2.68 -5.92 -28.70
N THR A 281 2.05 -6.25 -29.82
CA THR A 281 0.61 -6.47 -29.92
C THR A 281 0.30 -7.94 -30.14
N TYR A 282 -0.32 -8.56 -29.15
CA TYR A 282 -0.76 -9.95 -29.17
C TYR A 282 -2.19 -10.03 -29.70
N ARG A 283 -2.46 -10.97 -30.61
CA ARG A 283 -3.78 -11.21 -31.19
C ARG A 283 -4.15 -12.68 -31.16
N LYS A 284 -5.40 -12.94 -30.78
CA LYS A 284 -6.00 -14.28 -30.79
C LYS A 284 -7.50 -14.21 -31.07
N THR A 285 -7.99 -15.20 -31.80
CA THR A 285 -9.43 -15.48 -31.90
C THR A 285 -9.76 -16.70 -31.05
N PHE A 286 -10.86 -16.67 -30.30
CA PHE A 286 -11.28 -17.77 -29.44
C PHE A 286 -12.80 -17.87 -29.29
N ASP A 287 -13.25 -19.07 -28.92
CA ASP A 287 -14.64 -19.40 -28.64
C ASP A 287 -14.80 -19.67 -27.13
N VAL A 288 -15.96 -19.33 -26.55
CA VAL A 288 -16.29 -19.51 -25.13
C VAL A 288 -17.80 -19.70 -24.92
N ASP A 289 -18.25 -20.94 -24.96
CA ASP A 289 -19.69 -21.27 -24.88
C ASP A 289 -20.20 -21.45 -23.44
N THR A 290 -19.30 -21.57 -22.46
CA THR A 290 -19.62 -21.93 -21.07
C THR A 290 -19.94 -20.74 -20.17
N VAL A 291 -19.84 -19.50 -20.67
CA VAL A 291 -20.06 -18.30 -19.88
C VAL A 291 -21.44 -17.71 -20.19
N GLY A 292 -22.37 -17.86 -19.23
CA GLY A 292 -23.70 -17.26 -19.33
C GLY A 292 -23.63 -15.74 -19.45
N ARG A 293 -24.57 -15.13 -20.20
CA ARG A 293 -24.58 -13.68 -20.46
C ARG A 293 -24.65 -12.81 -19.20
N SER A 294 -25.28 -13.31 -18.14
CA SER A 294 -25.41 -12.63 -16.85
C SER A 294 -24.29 -12.94 -15.86
N ALA A 295 -23.34 -13.81 -16.22
CA ALA A 295 -22.24 -14.16 -15.34
C ALA A 295 -21.32 -12.95 -15.13
N LEU A 296 -20.86 -12.77 -13.89
CA LEU A 296 -19.75 -11.87 -13.60
C LEU A 296 -18.47 -12.55 -14.13
N ALA A 297 -17.93 -12.03 -15.22
CA ALA A 297 -16.80 -12.65 -15.92
C ALA A 297 -15.63 -11.67 -16.09
N PHE A 298 -14.42 -12.22 -16.05
CA PHE A 298 -13.17 -11.48 -16.18
C PHE A 298 -12.24 -12.16 -17.19
N LEU A 299 -11.48 -11.36 -17.93
CA LEU A 299 -10.29 -11.82 -18.64
C LEU A 299 -9.08 -11.55 -17.75
N ASP A 300 -8.37 -12.61 -17.38
CA ASP A 300 -7.14 -12.55 -16.60
C ASP A 300 -5.95 -12.82 -17.51
N LEU A 301 -4.97 -11.93 -17.52
CA LEU A 301 -3.79 -12.03 -18.38
C LEU A 301 -2.69 -12.92 -17.78
N GLY A 302 -2.85 -13.38 -16.54
CA GLY A 302 -1.82 -14.08 -15.80
C GLY A 302 -0.58 -13.21 -15.65
N THR A 303 0.57 -13.72 -16.09
CA THR A 303 1.86 -13.05 -15.90
C THR A 303 2.17 -12.10 -17.07
N VAL A 304 2.22 -10.80 -16.76
CA VAL A 304 2.69 -9.74 -17.66
C VAL A 304 3.96 -9.12 -17.07
N GLN A 305 5.05 -9.11 -17.84
CA GLN A 305 6.36 -8.58 -17.43
C GLN A 305 6.90 -7.68 -18.55
N ASP A 306 7.92 -6.85 -18.36
CA ASP A 306 8.68 -6.56 -17.14
C ASP A 306 7.89 -5.65 -16.18
N VAL A 307 7.47 -4.48 -16.68
CA VAL A 307 6.73 -3.48 -15.89
C VAL A 307 5.24 -3.82 -15.68
N GLY A 308 4.73 -4.86 -16.35
CA GLY A 308 3.35 -5.31 -16.18
C GLY A 308 2.30 -4.39 -16.81
N VAL A 309 2.61 -3.66 -17.88
CA VAL A 309 1.62 -2.76 -18.51
C VAL A 309 1.02 -3.42 -19.76
N ALA A 310 -0.29 -3.59 -19.77
CA ALA A 310 -1.04 -4.13 -20.90
C ALA A 310 -2.33 -3.35 -21.17
N ARG A 311 -2.59 -2.98 -22.43
CA ARG A 311 -3.89 -2.47 -22.89
C ARG A 311 -4.67 -3.61 -23.50
N VAL A 312 -5.94 -3.75 -23.13
CA VAL A 312 -6.78 -4.86 -23.59
C VAL A 312 -7.91 -4.34 -24.48
N ARG A 313 -8.11 -4.98 -25.64
CA ARG A 313 -9.31 -4.81 -26.47
C ARG A 313 -9.95 -6.17 -26.74
N LEU A 314 -11.26 -6.24 -26.58
CA LEU A 314 -12.07 -7.42 -26.87
C LEU A 314 -13.17 -7.04 -27.86
N ASN A 315 -13.26 -7.75 -28.98
CA ASN A 315 -14.26 -7.52 -30.02
C ASN A 315 -14.28 -6.05 -30.51
N GLY A 316 -13.10 -5.41 -30.58
CA GLY A 316 -12.92 -4.00 -30.94
C GLY A 316 -13.15 -3.00 -29.80
N LYS A 317 -13.72 -3.42 -28.67
CA LYS A 317 -13.95 -2.55 -27.50
C LYS A 317 -12.70 -2.45 -26.65
N ASN A 318 -12.23 -1.22 -26.40
CA ASN A 318 -11.15 -0.95 -25.46
C ASN A 318 -11.63 -1.14 -24.01
N LEU A 319 -10.95 -2.00 -23.26
CA LEU A 319 -11.25 -2.34 -21.86
C LEU A 319 -10.32 -1.65 -20.86
N GLY A 320 -9.43 -0.78 -21.35
CA GLY A 320 -8.50 -0.01 -20.53
C GLY A 320 -7.10 -0.62 -20.46
N ILE A 321 -6.33 -0.13 -19.48
CA ILE A 321 -4.94 -0.50 -19.24
C ILE A 321 -4.84 -1.14 -17.86
N VAL A 322 -4.28 -2.34 -17.80
CA VAL A 322 -3.86 -2.99 -16.55
C VAL A 322 -2.36 -2.76 -16.39
N TRP A 323 -1.95 -2.31 -15.21
CA TRP A 323 -0.57 -1.90 -14.92
C TRP A 323 -0.04 -2.43 -13.58
N CYS A 324 -0.89 -3.13 -12.82
CA CYS A 324 -0.52 -3.82 -11.60
C CYS A 324 -1.38 -5.09 -11.41
N PRO A 325 -0.91 -6.06 -10.60
CA PRO A 325 -1.69 -7.24 -10.27
C PRO A 325 -2.99 -6.92 -9.50
N PRO A 326 -4.10 -7.62 -9.81
CA PRO A 326 -4.21 -8.66 -10.84
C PRO A 326 -4.36 -8.02 -12.23
N PHE A 327 -3.67 -8.55 -13.23
CA PHE A 327 -3.76 -8.06 -14.62
C PHE A 327 -5.07 -8.54 -15.27
N ARG A 328 -6.18 -7.94 -14.84
CA ARG A 328 -7.53 -8.44 -15.09
C ARG A 328 -8.47 -7.33 -15.52
N VAL A 329 -9.35 -7.62 -16.47
CA VAL A 329 -10.41 -6.69 -16.92
C VAL A 329 -11.78 -7.37 -16.91
N PRO A 330 -12.87 -6.64 -16.60
CA PRO A 330 -14.22 -7.19 -16.66
C PRO A 330 -14.65 -7.42 -18.12
N VAL A 331 -15.26 -8.58 -18.39
CA VAL A 331 -15.77 -8.98 -19.72
C VAL A 331 -17.22 -9.47 -19.70
N SER A 332 -17.91 -9.33 -18.57
CA SER A 332 -19.34 -9.65 -18.44
C SER A 332 -20.16 -9.04 -19.58
N GLY A 333 -20.98 -9.87 -20.23
CA GLY A 333 -21.83 -9.46 -21.35
C GLY A 333 -21.11 -9.11 -22.66
N LEU A 334 -19.77 -9.20 -22.73
CA LEU A 334 -18.98 -8.88 -23.93
C LEU A 334 -18.53 -10.11 -24.71
N LEU A 335 -18.52 -11.27 -24.07
CA LEU A 335 -18.13 -12.55 -24.65
C LEU A 335 -19.23 -13.08 -25.58
N LYS A 336 -18.81 -13.55 -26.75
CA LYS A 336 -19.63 -14.29 -27.71
C LYS A 336 -19.37 -15.79 -27.56
N PRO A 337 -20.31 -16.67 -27.94
CA PRO A 337 -20.05 -18.10 -28.04
C PRO A 337 -18.83 -18.37 -28.94
N THR A 338 -18.79 -17.76 -30.12
CA THR A 338 -17.69 -17.96 -31.07
C THR A 338 -17.11 -16.66 -31.62
N GLY A 339 -15.87 -16.72 -32.11
CA GLY A 339 -15.22 -15.68 -32.89
C GLY A 339 -14.85 -14.43 -32.09
N ASN A 340 -14.57 -14.56 -30.80
CA ASN A 340 -14.10 -13.43 -30.00
C ASN A 340 -12.69 -13.03 -30.45
N ARG A 341 -12.50 -11.74 -30.76
CA ARG A 341 -11.20 -11.19 -31.17
C ARG A 341 -10.57 -10.46 -30.02
N LEU A 342 -9.46 -10.99 -29.51
CA LEU A 342 -8.69 -10.41 -28.43
C LEU A 342 -7.42 -9.76 -28.97
N GLU A 343 -7.19 -8.51 -28.56
CA GLU A 343 -5.95 -7.79 -28.79
C GLU A 343 -5.39 -7.31 -27.45
N ILE A 344 -4.11 -7.58 -27.19
CA ILE A 344 -3.40 -7.17 -25.97
C ILE A 344 -2.12 -6.47 -26.38
N GLU A 345 -2.02 -5.16 -26.13
CA GLU A 345 -0.77 -4.42 -26.32
C GLU A 345 0.03 -4.45 -25.02
N VAL A 346 1.21 -5.07 -25.03
CA VAL A 346 2.11 -5.14 -23.87
C VAL A 346 3.31 -4.23 -24.09
N VAL A 347 3.69 -3.49 -23.04
CA VAL A 347 4.87 -2.62 -23.06
C VAL A 347 5.80 -2.99 -21.90
N ASN A 348 7.10 -3.10 -22.18
CA ASN A 348 8.13 -3.33 -21.16
C ASN A 348 9.00 -2.09 -20.90
N SER A 349 10.00 -2.22 -20.03
CA SER A 349 11.01 -1.18 -19.81
C SER A 349 12.08 -1.16 -20.90
N TRP A 350 12.85 -0.06 -20.98
CA TRP A 350 14.03 0.05 -21.84
C TRP A 350 15.20 -0.87 -21.47
N ARG A 351 15.10 -1.61 -20.35
CA ARG A 351 16.22 -2.38 -19.79
C ARG A 351 16.79 -3.40 -20.77
N ASN A 352 15.95 -4.21 -21.41
CA ASN A 352 16.43 -5.29 -22.27
C ASN A 352 17.14 -4.77 -23.52
N ARG A 353 16.63 -3.70 -24.13
CA ARG A 353 17.30 -3.07 -25.27
C ARG A 353 18.61 -2.40 -24.89
N LEU A 354 18.67 -1.70 -23.75
CA LEU A 354 19.90 -1.13 -23.23
C LEU A 354 20.97 -2.20 -22.93
N VAL A 355 20.56 -3.36 -22.41
CA VAL A 355 21.45 -4.52 -22.23
C VAL A 355 21.90 -5.07 -23.58
N GLY A 356 21.03 -5.15 -24.58
CA GLY A 356 21.36 -5.64 -25.92
C GLY A 356 22.29 -4.70 -26.72
N ASP A 357 22.28 -3.41 -26.42
CA ASP A 357 23.16 -2.42 -27.05
C ASP A 357 24.52 -2.29 -26.34
N ARG A 358 24.67 -2.92 -25.16
CA ARG A 358 25.88 -2.86 -24.34
C ARG A 358 27.08 -3.45 -25.10
N GLY A 359 28.16 -2.70 -25.15
CA GLY A 359 29.40 -3.10 -25.83
C GLY A 359 29.42 -2.88 -27.34
N LYS A 360 28.27 -2.59 -27.97
CA LYS A 360 28.23 -2.28 -29.41
C LYS A 360 28.84 -0.90 -29.71
N PRO A 361 29.47 -0.68 -30.88
CA PRO A 361 29.83 0.66 -31.36
C PRO A 361 28.61 1.59 -31.43
N ALA A 362 28.82 2.90 -31.28
CA ALA A 362 27.71 3.86 -31.25
C ALA A 362 26.81 3.82 -32.50
N SER A 363 27.38 3.51 -33.67
CA SER A 363 26.66 3.36 -34.95
C SER A 363 25.75 2.13 -35.02
N GLU A 364 25.95 1.14 -34.13
CA GLU A 364 25.19 -0.11 -34.09
C GLU A 364 24.16 -0.14 -32.95
N ARG A 365 24.14 0.89 -32.09
CA ARG A 365 23.17 1.00 -31.00
C ARG A 365 21.87 1.59 -31.52
N LEU A 366 20.74 1.05 -31.07
CA LEU A 366 19.41 1.62 -31.33
C LEU A 366 19.02 2.66 -30.27
N THR A 367 19.72 2.67 -29.13
CA THR A 367 19.43 3.54 -27.99
C THR A 367 20.58 4.51 -27.68
N LYS A 368 20.21 5.68 -27.15
CA LYS A 368 21.14 6.67 -26.58
C LYS A 368 20.67 7.01 -25.17
N THR A 369 21.59 6.96 -24.20
CA THR A 369 21.26 7.21 -22.79
C THR A 369 22.39 7.94 -22.07
N ASN A 370 22.07 8.64 -20.99
CA ASN A 370 23.00 9.36 -20.11
C ASN A 370 23.45 8.52 -18.90
N ILE A 371 22.96 7.28 -18.76
CA ILE A 371 23.37 6.38 -17.67
C ILE A 371 24.37 5.33 -18.17
N THR A 372 25.28 4.92 -17.29
CA THR A 372 26.18 3.80 -17.55
C THR A 372 25.44 2.48 -17.34
N ILE A 373 25.30 1.68 -18.40
CA ILE A 373 24.71 0.34 -18.31
C ILE A 373 25.73 -0.59 -17.66
N ARG A 374 25.48 -0.91 -16.38
CA ARG A 374 26.43 -1.68 -15.56
C ARG A 374 26.55 -3.12 -16.07
N PRO A 375 27.72 -3.78 -15.91
CA PRO A 375 27.93 -5.16 -16.34
C PRO A 375 26.99 -6.18 -15.69
N ASP A 376 26.53 -5.91 -14.46
CA ASP A 376 25.61 -6.77 -13.69
C ASP A 376 24.17 -6.73 -14.22
N TRP A 377 23.81 -5.76 -15.07
CA TRP A 377 22.48 -5.70 -15.65
C TRP A 377 22.23 -6.90 -16.56
N GLN A 378 21.30 -7.75 -16.13
CA GLN A 378 20.76 -8.87 -16.90
C GLN A 378 19.43 -8.49 -17.54
N LEU A 379 19.04 -9.28 -18.55
CA LEU A 379 17.70 -9.24 -19.13
C LEU A 379 16.65 -9.56 -18.07
N LEU A 380 15.53 -8.86 -18.15
CA LEU A 380 14.35 -9.17 -17.35
C LEU A 380 13.32 -9.92 -18.21
N PRO A 381 12.58 -10.89 -17.64
CA PRO A 381 11.43 -11.48 -18.30
C PRO A 381 10.52 -10.39 -18.87
N SER A 382 9.96 -10.61 -20.07
CA SER A 382 9.24 -9.57 -20.77
C SER A 382 8.16 -10.12 -21.69
N GLY A 383 7.03 -9.42 -21.77
CA GLY A 383 5.88 -9.78 -22.56
C GLY A 383 4.74 -10.40 -21.76
N LEU A 384 3.76 -10.93 -22.51
CA LEU A 384 2.66 -11.73 -22.00
C LEU A 384 3.09 -13.20 -21.95
N MET A 385 3.16 -13.78 -20.75
CA MET A 385 3.49 -15.20 -20.57
C MET A 385 2.27 -16.00 -20.09
N GLY A 386 1.24 -15.32 -19.57
CA GLY A 386 0.01 -15.98 -19.16
C GLY A 386 0.13 -16.77 -17.84
N PRO A 387 -0.72 -17.78 -17.63
CA PRO A 387 -1.79 -18.20 -18.54
C PRO A 387 -2.84 -17.10 -18.72
N VAL A 388 -3.33 -16.92 -19.95
CA VAL A 388 -4.47 -16.03 -20.20
C VAL A 388 -5.76 -16.84 -20.02
N GLN A 389 -6.67 -16.37 -19.18
CA GLN A 389 -7.84 -17.13 -18.76
C GLN A 389 -9.12 -16.31 -18.79
N ILE A 390 -10.24 -16.99 -19.05
CA ILE A 390 -11.57 -16.50 -18.72
C ILE A 390 -11.93 -17.02 -17.33
N LEU A 391 -12.31 -16.11 -16.45
CA LEU A 391 -12.73 -16.40 -15.09
C LEU A 391 -14.21 -16.05 -14.94
N VAL A 392 -14.93 -16.85 -14.16
CA VAL A 392 -16.28 -16.50 -13.65
C VAL A 392 -16.18 -16.27 -12.15
N ALA A 393 -16.89 -15.26 -11.68
CA ALA A 393 -16.90 -14.82 -10.31
C ALA A 393 -18.26 -15.07 -9.67
N THR A 394 -18.24 -15.58 -8.43
CA THR A 394 -19.42 -15.72 -7.59
C THR A 394 -19.39 -14.68 -6.48
N PRO A 395 -20.53 -14.08 -6.10
CA PRO A 395 -20.60 -13.16 -4.96
C PRO A 395 -20.06 -13.83 -3.68
N PRO A 396 -19.46 -13.04 -2.76
CA PRO A 396 -18.93 -13.52 -1.48
C PRO A 396 -19.99 -14.02 -0.49
#